data_AF-E5AN95-F1
#
_entry.id   AF-E5AN95-F1
#
_cell.length_a   1.000
_cell.length_b   1.000
_cell.length_c   1.000
_cell.angle_alpha   90.00
_cell.angle_beta   90.00
_cell.angle_gamma   90.00
#
_symmetry.space_group_name_H-M   'P 1'
#
loop_
_entity.id
_entity.type
_entity.pdbx_description
1 polymer ?
#
loop_
_entity_poly.entity_id
_entity_poly.type
_entity_poly.pdbx_seq_one_letter_code
_entity_poly.pdbx_strand_id
1 'polypeptide(L)'
;MRAPIHAAPLTLRRLTARTPAQADNHTGKGMSSIGIVVPQTLHFATPLPLQSGLSLAGYDLAIETYGTLNAARSNAVLVCHALNASHHVAGVYEHEPKNLGWWDNMVGPGKPLDTDRFFVIGVNNLGSCFGSTGPMSIDPATGLPYGARFPVITVEDWVNAQARVADHLGIERFAAVMGGSLGGMQALAWSIMYPQRVAHCVVIASTPRLSAQNIAFNEVARSAILSDPDFHGGDYYAHGVKPRRGLRVARMIGHITYLSDDDMATKFGRALRRADGALDAYNFNFDVEFEVESYLAVPGR
;
A
#
# COMPACT_ATOMS: atom_id res chain seq x y z
N MET A 1 2.18 -58.39 -50.61
CA MET A 1 3.27 -57.76 -49.83
C MET A 1 2.68 -56.59 -49.07
N ARG A 2 2.97 -56.52 -47.76
CA ARG A 2 2.60 -55.51 -46.74
C ARG A 2 1.22 -55.63 -46.07
N ALA A 3 1.37 -55.93 -44.78
CA ALA A 3 0.47 -56.25 -43.71
C ALA A 3 -0.35 -55.05 -43.17
N PRO A 4 -1.43 -55.34 -42.41
CA PRO A 4 -2.29 -54.37 -41.72
C PRO A 4 -1.78 -54.07 -40.29
N ILE A 5 -2.25 -52.97 -39.69
CA ILE A 5 -2.04 -52.68 -38.26
C ILE A 5 -3.39 -52.73 -37.53
N HIS A 6 -3.39 -53.53 -36.47
CA HIS A 6 -4.48 -53.97 -35.64
C HIS A 6 -5.11 -52.89 -34.75
N ALA A 7 -6.43 -52.96 -34.63
CA ALA A 7 -7.15 -52.60 -33.41
C ALA A 7 -7.10 -53.78 -32.43
N ALA A 8 -6.92 -53.50 -31.14
CA ALA A 8 -7.17 -54.45 -30.05
C ALA A 8 -7.83 -53.73 -28.85
N PRO A 9 -8.75 -54.40 -28.13
CA PRO A 9 -9.63 -53.77 -27.16
C PRO A 9 -9.16 -53.90 -25.70
N LEU A 10 -9.73 -53.02 -24.87
CA LEU A 10 -9.70 -53.01 -23.41
C LEU A 10 -10.05 -54.38 -22.81
N THR A 11 -9.23 -54.88 -21.89
CA THR A 11 -9.61 -55.93 -20.94
C THR A 11 -9.20 -55.57 -19.51
N LEU A 12 -10.19 -55.62 -18.63
CA LEU A 12 -10.12 -55.43 -17.18
C LEU A 12 -9.28 -56.55 -16.53
N ARG A 13 -8.35 -56.24 -15.62
CA ARG A 13 -7.95 -57.19 -14.56
C ARG A 13 -7.41 -56.50 -13.30
N ARG A 14 -8.25 -56.57 -12.26
CA ARG A 14 -8.00 -56.82 -10.83
C ARG A 14 -6.96 -55.98 -10.06
N LEU A 15 -7.52 -55.25 -9.10
CA LEU A 15 -6.88 -54.78 -7.86
C LEU A 15 -6.08 -55.89 -7.17
N THR A 16 -4.84 -55.59 -6.82
CA THR A 16 -4.15 -56.15 -5.66
C THR A 16 -3.54 -55.00 -4.85
N ALA A 17 -3.92 -54.94 -3.58
CA ALA A 17 -3.41 -53.97 -2.62
C ALA A 17 -1.92 -54.22 -2.35
N ARG A 18 -1.12 -53.15 -2.41
CA ARG A 18 0.19 -53.06 -1.78
C ARG A 18 0.21 -51.82 -0.91
N THR A 19 0.39 -52.05 0.38
CA THR A 19 0.69 -51.08 1.43
C THR A 19 1.94 -50.28 1.06
N PRO A 20 1.94 -48.94 1.09
CA PRO A 20 3.17 -48.17 1.07
C PRO A 20 3.65 -47.91 2.50
N ALA A 21 4.95 -48.11 2.65
CA ALA A 21 5.75 -47.78 3.80
C ALA A 21 5.64 -46.29 4.19
N GLN A 22 5.97 -46.03 5.46
CA GLN A 22 6.24 -44.72 6.03
C GLN A 22 7.19 -43.93 5.12
N ALA A 23 6.69 -42.83 4.57
CA ALA A 23 7.49 -41.82 3.89
C ALA A 23 7.45 -40.54 4.73
N ASP A 24 8.65 -40.01 4.98
CA ASP A 24 8.96 -38.87 5.82
C ASP A 24 8.06 -37.65 5.56
N ASN A 25 7.43 -37.18 6.62
CA ASN A 25 6.57 -36.01 6.59
C ASN A 25 7.41 -34.75 6.88
N HIS A 26 8.20 -34.29 5.90
CA HIS A 26 8.66 -32.90 5.88
C HIS A 26 7.45 -32.01 5.59
N THR A 27 6.72 -31.66 6.64
CA THR A 27 5.65 -30.67 6.58
C THR A 27 6.25 -29.31 6.27
N GLY A 28 6.03 -28.83 5.04
CA GLY A 28 6.24 -27.43 4.72
C GLY A 28 5.37 -26.58 5.65
N LYS A 29 6.00 -25.73 6.47
CA LYS A 29 5.33 -24.67 7.21
C LYS A 29 4.56 -23.84 6.18
N GLY A 30 3.23 -23.92 6.17
CA GLY A 30 2.42 -23.01 5.35
C GLY A 30 2.75 -21.56 5.73
N MET A 31 2.87 -20.67 4.75
CA MET A 31 3.14 -19.24 5.01
C MET A 31 1.96 -18.63 5.78
N SER A 32 2.08 -18.52 7.10
CA SER A 32 1.06 -17.90 7.96
C SER A 32 1.20 -16.38 7.93
N SER A 33 0.07 -15.67 8.02
CA SER A 33 0.06 -14.23 8.34
C SER A 33 0.64 -14.00 9.75
N ILE A 34 1.03 -12.76 10.03
CA ILE A 34 1.55 -12.33 11.34
C ILE A 34 0.50 -12.48 12.46
N GLY A 35 -0.79 -12.48 12.11
CA GLY A 35 -1.88 -12.51 13.07
C GLY A 35 -2.29 -11.10 13.49
N ILE A 36 -2.63 -10.93 14.77
CA ILE A 36 -3.13 -9.66 15.30
C ILE A 36 -1.97 -8.68 15.50
N VAL A 37 -2.14 -7.45 15.03
CA VAL A 37 -1.17 -6.37 15.15
C VAL A 37 -1.83 -5.16 15.81
N VAL A 38 -1.06 -4.40 16.58
CA VAL A 38 -1.54 -3.18 17.26
C VAL A 38 -0.64 -2.01 16.86
N PRO A 39 -1.22 -0.93 16.29
CA PRO A 39 -0.45 0.25 15.94
C PRO A 39 0.00 1.00 17.19
N GLN A 40 1.16 1.64 17.10
CA GLN A 40 1.72 2.49 18.14
C GLN A 40 1.81 3.92 17.64
N THR A 41 1.69 4.89 18.54
CA THR A 41 1.88 6.32 18.23
C THR A 41 3.12 6.82 18.93
N LEU A 42 4.06 7.37 18.16
CA LEU A 42 5.26 8.00 18.67
C LEU A 42 5.13 9.52 18.58
N HIS A 43 5.19 10.20 19.73
CA HIS A 43 5.17 11.66 19.81
C HIS A 43 6.58 12.26 19.72
N PHE A 44 6.75 13.27 18.87
CA PHE A 44 7.99 14.01 18.70
C PHE A 44 7.78 15.50 19.02
N ALA A 45 8.26 15.92 20.20
CA ALA A 45 8.19 17.31 20.63
C ALA A 45 9.18 18.22 19.86
N THR A 46 10.35 17.69 19.49
CA THR A 46 11.35 18.43 18.73
C THR A 46 10.80 18.80 17.35
N PRO A 47 10.78 20.09 16.95
CA PRO A 47 10.27 20.47 15.63
C PRO A 47 11.02 19.80 14.48
N LEU A 48 10.30 19.37 13.45
CA LEU A 48 10.87 18.84 12.22
C LEU A 48 11.09 19.99 11.23
N PRO A 49 12.33 20.32 10.85
CA PRO A 49 12.57 21.26 9.76
C PRO A 49 12.13 20.63 8.44
N LEU A 50 11.40 21.40 7.63
CA LEU A 50 10.87 20.95 6.35
C LEU A 50 11.64 21.57 5.18
N GLN A 51 11.63 20.90 4.02
CA GLN A 51 12.23 21.43 2.78
C GLN A 51 11.65 22.79 2.36
N SER A 52 10.41 23.08 2.74
CA SER A 52 9.75 24.37 2.49
C SER A 52 10.35 25.55 3.26
N GLY A 53 11.27 25.31 4.20
CA GLY A 53 11.79 26.31 5.14
C GLY A 53 10.90 26.52 6.37
N LEU A 54 9.73 25.88 6.41
CA LEU A 54 8.85 25.83 7.58
C LEU A 54 9.33 24.76 8.58
N SER A 55 8.69 24.68 9.74
CA SER A 55 8.88 23.59 10.69
C SER A 55 7.55 23.08 11.24
N LEU A 56 7.45 21.76 11.40
CA LEU A 56 6.31 21.11 12.03
C LEU A 56 6.67 20.78 13.49
N ALA A 57 6.04 21.47 14.44
CA ALA A 57 6.25 21.27 15.87
C ALA A 57 5.24 20.26 16.45
N GLY A 58 5.67 19.46 17.43
CA GLY A 58 4.78 18.60 18.22
C GLY A 58 3.91 17.69 17.38
N TYR A 59 4.52 16.70 16.71
CA TYR A 59 3.81 15.81 15.79
C TYR A 59 3.93 14.35 16.21
N ASP A 60 3.00 13.55 15.71
CA ASP A 60 2.84 12.13 15.99
C ASP A 60 3.08 11.32 14.72
N LEU A 61 3.73 10.18 14.87
CA LEU A 61 3.86 9.16 13.83
C LEU A 61 3.20 7.87 14.30
N ALA A 62 2.25 7.38 13.51
CA ALA A 62 1.68 6.05 13.69
C ALA A 62 2.61 5.01 13.04
N ILE A 63 2.97 3.98 13.80
CA ILE A 63 3.88 2.92 13.39
C ILE A 63 3.32 1.54 13.72
N GLU A 64 3.79 0.53 12.99
CA GLU A 64 3.68 -0.88 13.36
C GLU A 64 5.04 -1.56 13.20
N THR A 65 5.27 -2.59 14.01
CA THR A 65 6.51 -3.35 14.01
C THR A 65 6.23 -4.84 14.00
N TYR A 66 7.07 -5.59 13.30
CA TYR A 66 6.87 -7.02 13.07
C TYR A 66 8.18 -7.79 13.26
N GLY A 67 8.11 -8.95 13.91
CA GLY A 67 9.30 -9.70 14.31
C GLY A 67 10.00 -9.10 15.53
N THR A 68 11.24 -9.50 15.80
CA THR A 68 12.00 -9.09 16.99
C THR A 68 13.30 -8.38 16.60
N LEU A 69 13.51 -7.18 17.16
CA LEU A 69 14.78 -6.45 17.01
C LEU A 69 15.88 -7.18 17.79
N ASN A 70 16.96 -7.55 17.12
CA ASN A 70 18.06 -8.26 17.75
C ASN A 70 18.87 -7.35 18.70
N ALA A 71 19.69 -7.94 19.58
CA ALA A 71 20.48 -7.19 20.57
C ALA A 71 21.43 -6.15 19.94
N ALA A 72 21.96 -6.44 18.75
CA ALA A 72 22.83 -5.54 17.99
C ALA A 72 22.07 -4.49 17.17
N ARG A 73 20.73 -4.54 17.17
CA ARG A 73 19.81 -3.71 16.39
C ARG A 73 20.14 -3.65 14.89
N SER A 74 20.70 -4.74 14.36
CA SER A 74 21.26 -4.82 13.01
C SER A 74 20.32 -5.47 12.00
N ASN A 75 19.18 -6.00 12.44
CA ASN A 75 18.20 -6.70 11.59
C ASN A 75 16.95 -5.86 11.28
N ALA A 76 17.00 -4.54 11.45
CA ALA A 76 15.86 -3.68 11.18
C ALA A 76 15.66 -3.42 9.68
N VAL A 77 14.42 -3.55 9.20
CA VAL A 77 14.02 -3.25 7.82
C VAL A 77 12.88 -2.24 7.83
N LEU A 78 13.07 -1.10 7.17
CA LEU A 78 12.04 -0.08 7.01
C LEU A 78 11.25 -0.34 5.72
N VAL A 79 9.93 -0.47 5.83
CA VAL A 79 9.01 -0.59 4.69
C VAL A 79 8.30 0.75 4.49
N CYS A 80 8.65 1.43 3.40
CA CYS A 80 8.05 2.70 3.00
C CYS A 80 6.79 2.44 2.16
N HIS A 81 5.65 2.97 2.61
CA HIS A 81 4.37 2.74 1.94
C HIS A 81 4.16 3.65 0.72
N ALA A 82 3.31 3.21 -0.22
CA ALA A 82 2.87 4.01 -1.36
C ALA A 82 1.74 5.00 -0.95
N LEU A 83 1.31 5.87 -1.87
CA LEU A 83 0.44 7.01 -1.57
C LEU A 83 -0.82 6.70 -0.76
N ASN A 84 -1.50 5.58 -1.03
CA ASN A 84 -2.78 5.22 -0.42
C ASN A 84 -2.69 4.05 0.58
N ALA A 85 -1.47 3.71 1.00
CA ALA A 85 -1.21 2.69 2.03
C ALA A 85 -0.88 3.36 3.37
N SER A 86 -0.53 2.57 4.39
CA SER A 86 -0.29 3.06 5.75
C SER A 86 0.84 2.28 6.44
N HIS A 87 1.03 2.51 7.74
CA HIS A 87 1.91 1.71 8.60
C HIS A 87 1.48 0.23 8.69
N HIS A 88 0.24 -0.13 8.31
CA HIS A 88 -0.30 -1.49 8.39
C HIS A 88 0.17 -2.39 7.24
N VAL A 89 1.42 -2.86 7.32
CA VAL A 89 2.08 -3.65 6.29
C VAL A 89 1.57 -5.09 6.22
N ALA A 90 1.33 -5.74 7.36
CA ALA A 90 0.93 -7.15 7.44
C ALA A 90 0.06 -7.44 8.68
N GLY A 91 -0.56 -8.62 8.71
CA GLY A 91 -1.45 -9.02 9.79
C GLY A 91 -2.85 -8.44 9.65
N VAL A 92 -3.61 -8.48 10.75
CA VAL A 92 -4.97 -7.93 10.86
C VAL A 92 -5.13 -7.18 12.19
N TYR A 93 -6.11 -6.30 12.28
CA TYR A 93 -6.54 -5.76 13.56
C TYR A 93 -7.54 -6.70 14.24
N GLU A 94 -7.47 -6.80 15.58
CA GLU A 94 -8.30 -7.71 16.38
C GLU A 94 -9.80 -7.57 16.09
N HIS A 95 -10.27 -6.33 15.93
CA HIS A 95 -11.68 -6.01 15.68
C HIS A 95 -12.00 -5.79 14.20
N GLU A 96 -11.03 -5.96 13.30
CA GLU A 96 -11.21 -5.82 11.85
C GLU A 96 -10.51 -6.96 11.10
N PRO A 97 -10.98 -8.22 11.23
CA PRO A 97 -10.31 -9.38 10.64
C PRO A 97 -10.27 -9.39 9.09
N LYS A 98 -10.98 -8.46 8.44
CA LYS A 98 -10.94 -8.23 6.99
C LYS A 98 -9.93 -7.16 6.57
N ASN A 99 -9.41 -6.39 7.52
CA ASN A 99 -8.40 -5.37 7.30
C ASN A 99 -7.03 -6.06 7.31
N LEU A 100 -6.71 -6.71 6.20
CA LEU A 100 -5.43 -7.38 6.00
C LEU A 100 -4.39 -6.35 5.56
N GLY A 101 -3.21 -6.38 6.17
CA GLY A 101 -2.10 -5.49 5.82
C GLY A 101 -1.79 -5.50 4.31
N TRP A 102 -1.47 -4.33 3.77
CA TRP A 102 -1.41 -4.10 2.31
C TRP A 102 -0.30 -4.89 1.61
N TRP A 103 0.66 -5.43 2.35
CA TRP A 103 1.73 -6.30 1.87
C TRP A 103 1.86 -7.60 2.66
N ASP A 104 0.75 -8.11 3.22
CA ASP A 104 0.79 -9.33 4.04
C ASP A 104 1.44 -10.49 3.29
N ASN A 105 1.22 -10.68 1.99
CA ASN A 105 1.86 -11.74 1.22
C ASN A 105 3.40 -11.65 1.16
N MET A 106 3.99 -10.46 1.39
CA MET A 106 5.43 -10.25 1.40
C MET A 106 6.05 -10.32 2.79
N VAL A 107 5.34 -9.90 3.83
CA VAL A 107 5.88 -9.71 5.18
C VAL A 107 5.26 -10.69 6.17
N GLY A 108 6.11 -11.48 6.85
CA GLY A 108 5.69 -12.42 7.89
C GLY A 108 6.61 -13.66 8.00
N PRO A 109 6.29 -14.62 8.88
CA PRO A 109 7.15 -15.77 9.13
C PRO A 109 7.36 -16.62 7.88
N GLY A 110 8.62 -16.78 7.45
CA GLY A 110 9.00 -17.54 6.25
C GLY A 110 8.59 -16.91 4.91
N LYS A 111 8.05 -15.69 4.90
CA LYS A 111 7.71 -14.93 3.68
C LYS A 111 8.97 -14.23 3.11
N PRO A 112 8.92 -13.63 1.91
CA PRO A 112 10.09 -12.98 1.30
C PRO A 112 10.80 -11.95 2.21
N LEU A 113 10.03 -11.15 2.96
CA LEU A 113 10.55 -10.39 4.09
C LEU A 113 10.18 -11.13 5.38
N ASP A 114 11.09 -12.02 5.77
CA ASP A 114 10.90 -12.99 6.84
C ASP A 114 11.03 -12.35 8.24
N THR A 115 9.92 -12.30 8.98
CA THR A 115 9.90 -11.74 10.34
C THR A 115 10.47 -12.68 11.41
N ASP A 116 10.78 -13.93 11.08
CA ASP A 116 11.58 -14.81 11.94
C ASP A 116 13.06 -14.36 11.95
N ARG A 117 13.47 -13.50 11.01
CA ARG A 117 14.85 -13.03 10.81
C ARG A 117 15.00 -11.53 10.96
N PHE A 118 14.05 -10.76 10.45
CA PHE A 118 14.10 -9.30 10.40
C PHE A 118 13.07 -8.66 11.34
N PHE A 119 13.43 -7.50 11.87
CA PHE A 119 12.53 -6.60 12.55
C PHE A 119 12.01 -5.56 11.56
N VAL A 120 10.77 -5.72 11.13
CA VAL A 120 10.19 -4.88 10.08
C VAL A 120 9.43 -3.73 10.71
N ILE A 121 9.57 -2.54 10.15
CA ILE A 121 8.93 -1.32 10.64
C ILE A 121 8.11 -0.70 9.49
N GLY A 122 6.82 -0.50 9.74
CA GLY A 122 5.95 0.34 8.93
C GLY A 122 5.75 1.68 9.63
N VAL A 123 5.98 2.79 8.95
CA VAL A 123 5.73 4.15 9.45
C VAL A 123 4.73 4.82 8.54
N ASN A 124 3.65 5.37 9.09
CA ASN A 124 2.73 6.15 8.29
C ASN A 124 3.27 7.58 8.13
N ASN A 125 3.25 8.06 6.90
CA ASN A 125 3.86 9.32 6.53
C ASN A 125 3.11 10.54 7.12
N LEU A 126 3.85 11.61 7.42
CA LEU A 126 3.25 12.90 7.77
C LEU A 126 2.37 13.40 6.62
N GLY A 127 1.21 13.97 6.95
CA GLY A 127 0.22 14.38 5.95
C GLY A 127 -0.74 13.28 5.52
N SER A 128 -0.52 12.03 5.93
CA SER A 128 -1.46 10.92 5.74
C SER A 128 -2.69 11.06 6.65
N CYS A 129 -3.73 10.25 6.38
CA CYS A 129 -4.95 10.15 7.18
C CYS A 129 -5.04 8.87 8.04
N PHE A 130 -3.98 8.07 8.09
CA PHE A 130 -3.92 6.82 8.87
C PHE A 130 -3.18 6.97 10.21
N GLY A 131 -3.50 8.00 10.99
CA GLY A 131 -3.02 8.16 12.37
C GLY A 131 -1.85 9.14 12.58
N SER A 132 -0.87 9.22 11.66
CA SER A 132 0.21 10.22 11.76
C SER A 132 -0.33 11.63 11.58
N THR A 133 0.37 12.64 12.11
CA THR A 133 -0.08 14.04 11.99
C THR A 133 -0.22 14.46 10.53
N GLY A 134 -1.38 15.00 10.18
CA GLY A 134 -1.72 15.45 8.84
C GLY A 134 -2.81 16.53 8.85
N PRO A 135 -3.39 16.89 7.69
CA PRO A 135 -4.43 17.92 7.58
C PRO A 135 -5.65 17.73 8.49
N MET A 136 -5.98 16.48 8.83
CA MET A 136 -7.09 16.16 9.73
C MET A 136 -6.76 16.31 11.22
N SER A 137 -5.48 16.36 11.58
CA SER A 137 -5.03 16.47 12.97
C SER A 137 -5.31 17.87 13.52
N ILE A 138 -5.45 17.97 14.84
CA ILE A 138 -5.62 19.25 15.51
C ILE A 138 -4.27 19.98 15.54
N ASP A 139 -4.30 21.22 15.08
CA ASP A 139 -3.19 22.17 15.21
C ASP A 139 -3.14 22.70 16.64
N PRO A 140 -2.07 22.43 17.40
CA PRO A 140 -1.96 22.84 18.81
C PRO A 140 -1.95 24.36 18.98
N ALA A 141 -1.60 25.13 17.95
CA ALA A 141 -1.60 26.60 18.02
C ALA A 141 -3.01 27.19 17.92
N THR A 142 -3.93 26.52 17.23
CA THR A 142 -5.28 27.04 16.95
C THR A 142 -6.41 26.24 17.61
N GLY A 143 -6.15 25.01 18.03
CA GLY A 143 -7.17 24.09 18.56
C GLY A 143 -8.15 23.58 17.48
N LEU A 144 -7.89 23.87 16.21
CA LEU A 144 -8.70 23.46 15.06
C LEU A 144 -7.93 22.45 14.19
N PRO A 145 -8.60 21.66 13.33
CA PRO A 145 -7.89 20.86 12.33
C PRO A 145 -6.95 21.74 11.50
N TYR A 146 -5.77 21.20 11.14
CA TYR A 146 -4.80 21.92 10.30
C TYR A 146 -5.43 22.36 8.96
N GLY A 147 -6.20 21.47 8.31
CA GLY A 147 -6.82 21.73 7.02
C GLY A 147 -5.80 22.20 5.98
N ALA A 148 -6.12 23.31 5.31
CA ALA A 148 -5.26 23.92 4.29
C ALA A 148 -3.94 24.48 4.85
N ARG A 149 -3.84 24.68 6.17
CA ARG A 149 -2.63 25.20 6.84
C ARG A 149 -1.58 24.13 7.07
N PHE A 150 -1.89 22.85 6.89
CA PHE A 150 -0.88 21.81 7.01
C PHE A 150 0.22 22.06 5.96
N PRO A 151 1.51 22.08 6.35
CA PRO A 151 2.58 22.40 5.42
C PRO A 151 2.65 21.34 4.32
N VAL A 152 3.04 21.78 3.11
CA VAL A 152 3.39 20.84 2.04
C VAL A 152 4.60 20.03 2.48
N ILE A 153 4.48 18.70 2.40
CA ILE A 153 5.52 17.74 2.81
C ILE A 153 6.16 17.11 1.58
N THR A 154 7.48 16.96 1.60
CA THR A 154 8.23 16.26 0.54
C THR A 154 8.64 14.84 0.97
N VAL A 155 9.22 14.09 0.03
CA VAL A 155 9.77 12.75 0.31
C VAL A 155 10.91 12.84 1.34
N GLU A 156 11.76 13.85 1.21
CA GLU A 156 12.89 14.11 2.12
C GLU A 156 12.40 14.41 3.54
N ASP A 157 11.30 15.13 3.68
CA ASP A 157 10.68 15.40 4.98
C ASP A 157 10.18 14.12 5.65
N TRP A 158 9.57 13.21 4.88
CA TRP A 158 9.20 11.88 5.39
C TRP A 158 10.42 11.06 5.81
N VAL A 159 11.49 11.08 5.02
CA VAL A 159 12.74 10.38 5.35
C VAL A 159 13.36 10.94 6.63
N ASN A 160 13.36 12.26 6.82
CA ASN A 160 13.81 12.91 8.05
C ASN A 160 12.95 12.50 9.25
N ALA A 161 11.62 12.40 9.08
CA ALA A 161 10.72 11.95 10.14
C ALA A 161 10.95 10.48 10.50
N GLN A 162 11.12 9.61 9.49
CA GLN A 162 11.46 8.19 9.66
C GLN A 162 12.82 8.00 10.35
N ALA A 163 13.80 8.88 10.08
CA ALA A 163 15.10 8.83 10.75
C ALA A 163 14.97 9.05 12.26
N ARG A 164 14.03 9.89 12.71
CA ARG A 164 13.75 10.05 14.13
C ARG A 164 13.07 8.84 14.76
N VAL A 165 12.27 8.09 14.00
CA VAL A 165 11.76 6.78 14.44
C VAL A 165 12.92 5.80 14.62
N ALA A 166 13.86 5.78 13.67
CA ALA A 166 15.07 4.95 13.79
C ALA A 166 15.87 5.33 15.05
N ASP A 167 16.07 6.62 15.30
CA ASP A 167 16.78 7.12 16.50
C ASP A 167 16.03 6.74 17.79
N HIS A 168 14.71 6.85 17.80
CA HIS A 168 13.87 6.47 18.96
C HIS A 168 13.98 4.97 19.29
N LEU A 169 13.99 4.11 18.27
CA LEU A 169 14.22 2.67 18.41
C LEU A 169 15.71 2.32 18.60
N GLY A 170 16.59 3.34 18.50
CA GLY A 170 18.04 3.28 18.54
C GLY A 170 18.64 2.35 17.50
N ILE A 171 18.11 2.40 16.29
CA ILE A 171 18.63 1.77 15.07
C ILE A 171 19.55 2.75 14.38
N GLU A 172 20.85 2.50 14.45
CA GLU A 172 21.85 3.34 13.78
C GLU A 172 21.86 3.12 12.27
N ARG A 173 21.72 1.85 11.85
CA ARG A 173 21.75 1.44 10.45
C ARG A 173 20.68 0.38 10.16
N PHE A 174 19.82 0.63 9.18
CA PHE A 174 18.88 -0.37 8.67
C PHE A 174 19.62 -1.45 7.88
N ALA A 175 19.22 -2.71 8.07
CA ALA A 175 19.60 -3.82 7.20
C ALA A 175 19.10 -3.55 5.78
N ALA A 176 17.88 -3.06 5.64
CA ALA A 176 17.36 -2.56 4.38
C ALA A 176 16.32 -1.46 4.57
N VAL A 177 16.22 -0.56 3.58
CA VAL A 177 15.05 0.29 3.39
C VAL A 177 14.42 -0.10 2.05
N MET A 178 13.11 -0.34 2.04
CA MET A 178 12.42 -0.84 0.86
C MET A 178 11.07 -0.19 0.64
N GLY A 179 10.64 -0.10 -0.62
CA GLY A 179 9.31 0.38 -0.95
C GLY A 179 9.00 0.32 -2.44
N GLY A 180 7.70 0.27 -2.74
CA GLY A 180 7.16 0.32 -4.10
C GLY A 180 6.57 1.68 -4.43
N SER A 181 6.59 2.11 -5.70
CA SER A 181 5.97 3.38 -6.13
C SER A 181 6.51 4.57 -5.31
N LEU A 182 5.65 5.36 -4.67
CA LEU A 182 6.07 6.44 -3.77
C LEU A 182 6.92 5.95 -2.58
N GLY A 183 6.72 4.71 -2.13
CA GLY A 183 7.58 4.06 -1.14
C GLY A 183 9.01 3.86 -1.65
N GLY A 184 9.16 3.56 -2.94
CA GLY A 184 10.47 3.43 -3.58
C GLY A 184 11.20 4.78 -3.68
N MET A 185 10.48 5.88 -3.82
CA MET A 185 11.07 7.23 -3.80
C MET A 185 11.65 7.53 -2.42
N GLN A 186 10.94 7.15 -1.34
CA GLN A 186 11.43 7.28 0.03
C GLN A 186 12.67 6.41 0.26
N ALA A 187 12.65 5.15 -0.18
CA ALA A 187 13.81 4.25 -0.06
C ALA A 187 15.05 4.79 -0.81
N LEU A 188 14.85 5.40 -1.98
CA LEU A 188 15.93 6.05 -2.73
C LEU A 188 16.42 7.32 -2.02
N ALA A 189 15.52 8.15 -1.50
CA ALA A 189 15.91 9.34 -0.73
C ALA A 189 16.71 8.97 0.52
N TRP A 190 16.36 7.88 1.22
CA TRP A 190 17.15 7.31 2.32
C TRP A 190 18.59 6.99 1.93
N SER A 191 18.81 6.35 0.78
CA SER A 191 20.16 5.97 0.34
C SER A 191 21.02 7.17 -0.07
N ILE A 192 20.39 8.31 -0.40
CA ILE A 192 21.07 9.56 -0.76
C ILE A 192 21.34 10.42 0.48
N MET A 193 20.34 10.60 1.34
CA MET A 193 20.41 11.51 2.49
C MET A 193 21.15 10.90 3.67
N TYR A 194 21.02 9.59 3.88
CA TYR A 194 21.61 8.87 5.00
C TYR A 194 22.36 7.61 4.54
N PRO A 195 23.34 7.73 3.63
CA PRO A 195 23.99 6.57 3.01
C PRO A 195 24.69 5.65 4.03
N GLN A 196 25.15 6.19 5.15
CA GLN A 196 25.79 5.41 6.22
C GLN A 196 24.79 4.65 7.10
N ARG A 197 23.51 5.03 7.08
CA ARG A 197 22.45 4.44 7.90
C ARG A 197 21.62 3.40 7.15
N VAL A 198 22.03 3.02 5.94
CA VAL A 198 21.37 2.00 5.13
C VAL A 198 22.39 0.99 4.63
N ALA A 199 22.14 -0.31 4.81
CA ALA A 199 22.96 -1.36 4.21
C ALA A 199 22.49 -1.74 2.81
N HIS A 200 21.19 -1.87 2.61
CA HIS A 200 20.59 -2.20 1.32
C HIS A 200 19.37 -1.31 1.03
N CYS A 201 19.16 -0.99 -0.25
CA CYS A 201 18.01 -0.24 -0.71
C CYS A 201 17.27 -1.06 -1.77
N VAL A 202 15.98 -1.30 -1.57
CA VAL A 202 15.14 -2.08 -2.50
C VAL A 202 14.03 -1.20 -3.05
N VAL A 203 14.18 -0.81 -4.32
CA VAL A 203 13.30 0.13 -5.01
C VAL A 203 12.49 -0.62 -6.06
N ILE A 204 11.16 -0.64 -5.91
CA ILE A 204 10.26 -1.41 -6.78
C ILE A 204 9.31 -0.45 -7.53
N ALA A 205 9.23 -0.57 -8.86
CA ALA A 205 8.29 0.21 -9.69
C ALA A 205 8.23 1.70 -9.31
N SER A 206 9.40 2.35 -9.24
CA SER A 206 9.56 3.71 -8.76
C SER A 206 10.51 4.50 -9.65
N THR A 207 10.68 5.79 -9.36
CA THR A 207 11.49 6.72 -10.15
C THR A 207 12.14 7.76 -9.23
N PRO A 208 13.35 8.26 -9.54
CA PRO A 208 13.98 9.35 -8.80
C PRO A 208 13.21 10.67 -8.90
N ARG A 209 12.38 10.85 -9.93
CA ARG A 209 11.53 12.04 -10.13
C ARG A 209 10.31 11.69 -10.96
N LEU A 210 9.22 12.42 -10.77
CA LEU A 210 8.02 12.24 -11.58
C LEU A 210 8.27 12.62 -13.04
N SER A 211 7.73 11.83 -13.97
CA SER A 211 7.69 12.19 -15.38
C SER A 211 6.63 13.29 -15.63
N ALA A 212 6.72 13.98 -16.77
CA ALA A 212 5.71 14.96 -17.17
C ALA A 212 4.29 14.35 -17.22
N GLN A 213 4.18 13.10 -17.67
CA GLN A 213 2.91 12.38 -17.72
C GLN A 213 2.36 12.09 -16.32
N ASN A 214 3.21 11.65 -15.37
CA ASN A 214 2.77 11.43 -13.99
C ASN A 214 2.34 12.74 -13.32
N ILE A 215 3.04 13.84 -13.60
CA ILE A 215 2.66 15.17 -13.11
C ILE A 215 1.28 15.56 -13.66
N ALA A 216 1.03 15.34 -14.95
CA ALA A 216 -0.26 15.62 -15.57
C ALA A 216 -1.40 14.80 -14.94
N PHE A 217 -1.23 13.49 -14.74
CA PHE A 217 -2.25 12.66 -14.07
C PHE A 217 -2.54 13.13 -12.64
N ASN A 218 -1.49 13.45 -11.88
CA ASN A 218 -1.65 14.00 -10.54
C ASN A 218 -2.38 15.35 -10.55
N GLU A 219 -2.16 16.18 -11.57
CA GLU A 219 -2.85 17.46 -11.71
C GLU A 219 -4.33 17.28 -11.99
N VAL A 220 -4.73 16.37 -12.88
CA VAL A 220 -6.16 16.08 -13.12
C VAL A 220 -6.83 15.56 -11.85
N ALA A 221 -6.17 14.65 -11.12
CA ALA A 221 -6.68 14.14 -9.86
C ALA A 221 -6.85 15.24 -8.79
N ARG A 222 -5.86 16.13 -8.65
CA ARG A 222 -5.95 17.27 -7.73
C ARG A 222 -7.03 18.25 -8.15
N SER A 223 -7.06 18.66 -9.42
CA SER A 223 -8.07 19.55 -9.97
C SER A 223 -9.49 19.03 -9.71
N ALA A 224 -9.73 17.73 -9.84
CA ALA A 224 -11.01 17.13 -9.49
C ALA A 224 -11.40 17.36 -8.01
N ILE A 225 -10.46 17.18 -7.08
CA ILE A 225 -10.68 17.43 -5.64
C ILE A 225 -10.89 18.93 -5.37
N LEU A 226 -10.03 19.79 -5.93
CA LEU A 226 -10.08 21.24 -5.71
C LEU A 226 -11.37 21.88 -6.23
N SER A 227 -11.94 21.32 -7.30
CA SER A 227 -13.19 21.79 -7.90
C SER A 227 -14.46 21.32 -7.17
N ASP A 228 -14.33 20.40 -6.21
CA ASP A 228 -15.47 19.92 -5.44
C ASP A 228 -15.98 21.05 -4.53
N PRO A 229 -17.28 21.42 -4.56
CA PRO A 229 -17.84 22.45 -3.69
C PRO A 229 -17.60 22.20 -2.21
N ASP A 230 -17.54 20.92 -1.80
CA ASP A 230 -17.28 20.51 -0.42
C ASP A 230 -15.78 20.57 -0.07
N PHE A 231 -14.89 21.04 -0.95
CA PHE A 231 -13.46 21.18 -0.66
C PHE A 231 -13.16 22.38 0.25
N HIS A 232 -13.96 23.45 0.21
CA HIS A 232 -13.80 24.63 1.08
C HIS A 232 -12.34 25.14 1.18
N GLY A 233 -11.62 25.21 0.05
CA GLY A 233 -10.23 25.67 0.02
C GLY A 233 -9.24 24.79 0.81
N GLY A 234 -9.63 23.58 1.22
CA GLY A 234 -8.84 22.66 2.03
C GLY A 234 -9.27 22.60 3.51
N ASP A 235 -10.19 23.47 3.96
CA ASP A 235 -10.67 23.53 5.34
C ASP A 235 -12.00 22.78 5.56
N TYR A 236 -12.33 21.82 4.69
CA TYR A 236 -13.57 21.05 4.74
C TYR A 236 -13.80 20.28 6.06
N TYR A 237 -12.75 19.99 6.83
CA TYR A 237 -12.86 19.41 8.18
C TYR A 237 -13.59 20.35 9.16
N ALA A 238 -13.33 21.66 9.07
CA ALA A 238 -14.01 22.66 9.91
C ALA A 238 -15.50 22.79 9.56
N HIS A 239 -15.88 22.42 8.35
CA HIS A 239 -17.26 22.39 7.87
C HIS A 239 -17.96 21.05 8.09
N GLY A 240 -17.26 20.02 8.58
CA GLY A 240 -17.83 18.68 8.79
C GLY A 240 -18.19 17.93 7.50
N VAL A 241 -17.64 18.33 6.36
CA VAL A 241 -17.91 17.72 5.04
C VAL A 241 -16.65 17.06 4.46
N LYS A 242 -16.80 16.36 3.34
CA LYS A 242 -15.69 15.75 2.59
C LYS A 242 -15.92 15.96 1.09
N PRO A 243 -14.90 16.32 0.29
CA PRO A 243 -15.00 16.47 -1.17
C PRO A 243 -15.11 15.11 -1.88
N ARG A 244 -16.21 14.39 -1.64
CA ARG A 244 -16.39 12.98 -2.05
C ARG A 244 -16.44 12.82 -3.56
N ARG A 245 -16.96 13.80 -4.30
CA ARG A 245 -17.12 13.70 -5.75
C ARG A 245 -15.77 13.84 -6.43
N GLY A 246 -15.01 14.85 -6.03
CA GLY A 246 -13.64 15.06 -6.50
C GLY A 246 -12.72 13.90 -6.15
N LEU A 247 -12.79 13.40 -4.91
CA LEU A 247 -11.99 12.26 -4.46
C LEU A 247 -12.30 10.98 -5.25
N ARG A 248 -13.58 10.73 -5.58
CA ARG A 248 -13.97 9.60 -6.43
C ARG A 248 -13.32 9.69 -7.81
N VAL A 249 -13.38 10.84 -8.47
CA VAL A 249 -12.75 11.05 -9.79
C VAL A 249 -11.23 10.88 -9.72
N ALA A 250 -10.59 11.46 -8.70
CA ALA A 250 -9.16 11.29 -8.45
C ALA A 250 -8.78 9.81 -8.31
N ARG A 251 -9.60 9.02 -7.60
CA ARG A 251 -9.40 7.58 -7.43
C ARG A 251 -9.59 6.79 -8.72
N MET A 252 -10.52 7.20 -9.58
CA MET A 252 -10.72 6.58 -10.90
C MET A 252 -9.49 6.76 -11.78
N ILE A 253 -8.96 7.99 -11.85
CA ILE A 253 -7.74 8.31 -12.61
C ILE A 253 -6.57 7.44 -12.11
N GLY A 254 -6.39 7.36 -10.79
CA GLY A 254 -5.36 6.52 -10.19
C GLY A 254 -5.47 5.06 -10.62
N HIS A 255 -6.66 4.45 -10.51
CA HIS A 255 -6.84 3.05 -10.89
C HIS A 255 -6.55 2.77 -12.37
N ILE A 256 -6.97 3.66 -13.27
CA ILE A 256 -6.70 3.51 -14.70
C ILE A 256 -5.18 3.48 -14.94
N THR A 257 -4.41 4.29 -14.23
CA THR A 257 -2.94 4.35 -14.40
C THR A 257 -2.18 3.18 -13.75
N TYR A 258 -2.82 2.37 -12.90
CA TYR A 258 -2.16 1.27 -12.20
C TYR A 258 -2.27 -0.07 -12.91
N LEU A 259 -3.19 -0.18 -13.87
CA LEU A 259 -3.44 -1.40 -14.63
C LEU A 259 -2.84 -1.25 -16.03
N SER A 260 -2.29 -2.33 -16.56
CA SER A 260 -1.86 -2.35 -17.95
C SER A 260 -3.07 -2.34 -18.88
N ASP A 261 -2.89 -1.83 -20.10
CA ASP A 261 -3.94 -1.87 -21.12
C ASP A 261 -4.41 -3.31 -21.41
N ASP A 262 -3.47 -4.27 -21.45
CA ASP A 262 -3.74 -5.68 -21.68
C ASP A 262 -4.55 -6.31 -20.52
N ASP A 263 -4.25 -5.96 -19.27
CA ASP A 263 -5.02 -6.42 -18.10
C ASP A 263 -6.44 -5.85 -18.09
N MET A 264 -6.59 -4.56 -18.46
CA MET A 264 -7.90 -3.91 -18.58
C MET A 264 -8.74 -4.53 -19.69
N ALA A 265 -8.14 -4.78 -20.85
CA ALA A 265 -8.79 -5.43 -21.98
C ALA A 265 -9.19 -6.87 -21.66
N THR A 266 -8.32 -7.61 -20.96
CA THR A 266 -8.59 -9.00 -20.56
C THR A 266 -9.66 -9.10 -19.48
N LYS A 267 -9.64 -8.21 -18.48
CA LYS A 267 -10.63 -8.24 -17.38
C LYS A 267 -12.01 -7.73 -17.78
N PHE A 268 -12.08 -6.69 -18.60
CA PHE A 268 -13.33 -5.98 -18.86
C PHE A 268 -13.67 -5.90 -20.35
N GLY A 269 -12.68 -5.64 -21.21
CA GLY A 269 -12.92 -5.44 -22.64
C GLY A 269 -14.00 -4.39 -22.91
N ARG A 270 -14.98 -4.72 -23.76
CA ARG A 270 -16.19 -3.91 -24.00
C ARG A 270 -17.44 -4.54 -23.38
N ALA A 271 -17.28 -5.32 -22.30
CA ALA A 271 -18.40 -6.00 -21.68
C ALA A 271 -19.39 -5.00 -21.07
N LEU A 272 -20.65 -5.13 -21.48
CA LEU A 272 -21.77 -4.37 -20.92
C LEU A 272 -22.19 -4.98 -19.58
N ARG A 273 -22.61 -4.12 -18.64
CA ARG A 273 -23.23 -4.56 -17.40
C ARG A 273 -24.60 -5.16 -17.71
N ARG A 274 -24.75 -6.47 -17.51
CA ARG A 274 -26.01 -7.17 -17.78
C ARG A 274 -26.93 -7.08 -16.56
N ALA A 275 -28.10 -6.47 -16.73
CA ALA A 275 -29.22 -6.75 -15.85
C ALA A 275 -29.81 -8.12 -16.23
N ASP A 276 -30.16 -8.95 -15.25
CA ASP A 276 -30.74 -10.28 -15.49
C ASP A 276 -31.94 -10.18 -16.44
N GLY A 277 -31.77 -10.68 -17.67
CA GLY A 277 -32.84 -10.79 -18.68
C GLY A 277 -32.97 -9.68 -19.72
N ALA A 278 -32.07 -8.68 -19.78
CA ALA A 278 -32.11 -7.66 -20.84
C ALA A 278 -31.36 -8.09 -22.11
N LEU A 279 -31.97 -7.84 -23.29
CA LEU A 279 -31.36 -8.03 -24.61
C LEU A 279 -30.17 -7.09 -24.83
N ASP A 280 -29.26 -7.43 -25.76
CA ASP A 280 -28.07 -6.65 -26.18
C ASP A 280 -28.46 -5.27 -26.76
N ALA A 281 -28.90 -4.36 -25.90
CA ALA A 281 -29.27 -2.99 -26.26
C ALA A 281 -28.36 -2.02 -25.50
N TYR A 282 -27.72 -1.12 -26.25
CA TYR A 282 -27.08 0.05 -25.68
C TYR A 282 -28.13 0.91 -24.98
N ASN A 283 -27.83 1.32 -23.75
CA ASN A 283 -28.71 2.16 -22.96
C ASN A 283 -28.21 3.60 -23.11
N PHE A 284 -28.94 4.44 -23.85
CA PHE A 284 -28.57 5.84 -24.08
C PHE A 284 -28.92 6.72 -22.87
N ASN A 285 -28.38 6.41 -21.70
CA ASN A 285 -28.49 7.21 -20.48
C ASN A 285 -27.09 7.48 -19.88
N PHE A 286 -27.03 8.25 -18.79
CA PHE A 286 -25.77 8.55 -18.09
C PHE A 286 -25.44 7.56 -16.96
N ASP A 287 -26.12 6.41 -16.94
CA ASP A 287 -25.87 5.37 -15.94
C ASP A 287 -24.69 4.47 -16.37
N VAL A 288 -24.20 3.67 -15.43
CA VAL A 288 -23.10 2.72 -15.65
C VAL A 288 -23.51 1.66 -16.67
N GLU A 289 -22.88 1.68 -17.84
CA GLU A 289 -23.20 0.83 -18.99
C GLU A 289 -22.15 -0.28 -19.17
N PHE A 290 -20.88 0.00 -18.86
CA PHE A 290 -19.78 -0.97 -18.97
C PHE A 290 -19.33 -1.53 -17.61
N GLU A 291 -18.84 -2.77 -17.61
CA GLU A 291 -18.28 -3.41 -16.42
C GLU A 291 -17.09 -2.62 -15.83
N VAL A 292 -16.29 -1.97 -16.68
CA VAL A 292 -15.18 -1.10 -16.25
C VAL A 292 -15.67 0.12 -15.46
N GLU A 293 -16.81 0.69 -15.83
CA GLU A 293 -17.40 1.84 -15.14
C GLU A 293 -17.92 1.41 -13.76
N SER A 294 -18.47 0.20 -13.64
CA SER A 294 -18.85 -0.41 -12.36
C SER A 294 -17.65 -0.61 -11.45
N TYR A 295 -16.54 -1.12 -12.00
CA TYR A 295 -15.29 -1.32 -11.28
C TYR A 295 -14.73 0.01 -10.74
N LEU A 296 -14.77 1.06 -11.55
CA LEU A 296 -14.29 2.39 -11.18
C LEU A 296 -15.24 3.14 -10.23
N ALA A 297 -16.52 2.78 -10.20
CA ALA A 297 -17.53 3.40 -9.34
C ALA A 297 -17.52 2.91 -7.88
N VAL A 298 -16.73 1.87 -7.55
CA VAL A 298 -16.60 1.36 -6.17
C VAL A 298 -16.10 2.49 -5.25
N PRO A 299 -16.82 2.85 -4.18
CA PRO A 299 -16.37 3.90 -3.28
C PRO A 299 -15.05 3.50 -2.61
N GLY A 300 -14.03 4.35 -2.71
CA GLY A 300 -12.94 4.31 -1.74
C GLY A 300 -13.53 4.52 -0.35
N ARG A 301 -13.36 3.52 0.52
CA ARG A 301 -13.72 3.66 1.95
C ARG A 301 -12.80 4.67 2.61
#